data_AF-A0A3S9PBA2-F1
#
_entry.id   AF-A0A3S9PBA2-F1
#
_cell.length_a   1.000
_cell.length_b   1.000
_cell.length_c   1.000
_cell.angle_alpha   90.00
_cell.angle_beta   90.00
_cell.angle_gamma   90.00
#
_symmetry.space_group_name_H-M   'P 1'
#
loop_
_entity.id
_entity.type
_entity.pdbx_description
1 polymer ?
#
loop_
_entity_poly.entity_id
_entity_poly.type
_entity_poly.pdbx_seq_one_letter_code
_entity_poly.pdbx_strand_id
1 'polypeptide(L)'
;MIHKTCLACNTKIIKGRSDRKFCSESCRATYNYNLRKVKNNGITIHQEILKKNNKILKQLVPNGHGTIRKKLASELGYNFNYFTHFYKTNKGIYYFCYDFGFQPITKGSAEKMLVVQWQNYMERQQFDPWSRVVK
;
A
#
# COMPACT_ATOMS: atom_id res chain seq x y z
N MET A 1 39.74 15.89 -24.83
CA MET A 1 38.33 15.84 -25.31
C MET A 1 37.46 15.29 -24.19
N ILE A 2 36.50 16.07 -23.68
CA ILE A 2 35.55 15.60 -22.67
C ILE A 2 34.44 14.86 -23.41
N HIS A 3 34.41 13.53 -23.27
CA HIS A 3 33.39 12.70 -23.88
C HIS A 3 32.18 12.61 -22.96
N LYS A 4 31.01 13.09 -23.42
CA LYS A 4 29.76 12.91 -22.69
C LYS A 4 29.30 11.45 -22.76
N THR A 5 28.94 10.90 -21.62
CA THR A 5 28.36 9.57 -21.48
C THR A 5 26.85 9.67 -21.30
N CYS A 6 26.13 8.65 -21.77
CA CYS A 6 24.70 8.56 -21.59
C CYS A 6 24.34 8.27 -20.13
N LEU A 7 23.39 9.03 -19.57
CA LEU A 7 22.95 8.84 -18.18
C LEU A 7 22.24 7.50 -17.89
N ALA A 8 21.81 6.77 -18.94
CA ALA A 8 21.04 5.53 -18.79
C ALA A 8 21.90 4.26 -18.89
N CYS A 9 22.83 4.22 -19.85
CA CYS A 9 23.61 3.03 -20.19
C CYS A 9 25.13 3.25 -20.14
N ASN A 10 25.57 4.45 -19.72
CA ASN A 10 26.98 4.84 -19.60
C ASN A 10 27.80 4.78 -20.90
N THR A 11 27.18 4.51 -22.05
CA THR A 11 27.87 4.51 -23.34
C THR A 11 28.23 5.93 -23.79
N LYS A 12 29.32 6.05 -24.53
CA LYS A 12 29.77 7.32 -25.12
C LYS A 12 28.74 7.86 -26.12
N ILE A 13 28.42 9.15 -26.02
CA ILE A 13 27.55 9.84 -26.97
C ILE A 13 28.42 10.32 -28.14
N ILE A 14 28.21 9.70 -29.31
CA ILE A 14 29.10 9.88 -30.48
C ILE A 14 28.67 11.07 -31.35
N LYS A 15 27.35 11.37 -31.43
CA LYS A 15 26.79 12.43 -32.27
C LYS A 15 25.61 13.14 -31.62
N GLY A 16 25.39 14.40 -31.99
CA GLY A 16 24.23 15.20 -31.60
C GLY A 16 24.61 16.54 -31.00
N ARG A 17 23.60 17.29 -30.55
CA ARG A 17 23.79 18.59 -29.91
C ARG A 17 24.66 18.48 -28.65
N SER A 18 25.35 19.56 -28.33
CA SER A 18 26.24 19.66 -27.17
C SER A 18 25.53 19.40 -25.83
N ASP A 19 24.22 19.64 -25.72
CA ASP A 19 23.38 19.44 -24.53
C ASP A 19 22.76 18.04 -24.41
N ARG A 20 23.05 17.14 -25.35
CA ARG A 20 22.48 15.78 -25.37
C ARG A 20 22.91 14.97 -24.13
N LYS A 21 21.92 14.42 -23.41
CA LYS A 21 22.08 13.59 -22.20
C LYS A 21 21.94 12.08 -22.42
N PHE A 22 21.32 11.67 -23.54
CA PHE A 22 20.98 10.27 -23.84
C PHE A 22 21.44 9.87 -25.25
N CYS A 23 21.96 8.65 -25.42
CA CYS A 23 22.41 8.15 -26.72
C CYS A 23 21.23 7.77 -27.64
N SER A 24 20.05 7.48 -27.09
CA SER A 24 18.83 7.13 -27.82
C SER A 24 17.57 7.57 -27.06
N GLU A 25 16.44 7.63 -27.76
CA GLU A 25 15.12 7.88 -27.13
C GLU A 25 14.75 6.74 -26.16
N SER A 26 15.12 5.50 -26.49
CA SER A 26 14.96 4.35 -25.59
C SER A 26 15.70 4.58 -24.26
N CYS A 27 16.95 5.01 -24.30
CA CYS A 27 17.71 5.33 -23.09
C CYS A 27 17.09 6.46 -22.27
N ARG A 28 16.52 7.49 -22.92
CA ARG A 28 15.77 8.55 -22.23
C ARG A 28 14.55 7.99 -21.52
N ALA A 29 13.77 7.14 -22.19
CA ALA A 29 12.58 6.50 -21.63
C ALA A 29 12.92 5.62 -20.43
N THR A 30 13.93 4.74 -20.55
CA THR A 30 14.39 3.84 -19.47
C THR A 30 14.88 4.63 -18.25
N TYR A 31 15.69 5.66 -18.45
CA TYR A 31 16.18 6.49 -17.36
C TYR A 31 15.03 7.20 -16.62
N ASN A 32 14.10 7.79 -17.35
CA ASN A 32 12.92 8.43 -16.76
C ASN A 32 11.98 7.44 -16.06
N TYR A 33 11.82 6.22 -16.60
CA TYR A 33 11.09 5.13 -15.94
C TYR A 33 11.74 4.74 -14.61
N ASN A 34 13.06 4.53 -14.60
CA ASN A 34 13.79 4.18 -13.38
C ASN A 34 13.74 5.29 -12.34
N LEU A 35 13.89 6.56 -12.74
CA LEU A 35 13.72 7.70 -11.83
C LEU A 35 12.31 7.77 -11.23
N ARG A 36 11.27 7.54 -12.03
CA ARG A 36 9.88 7.46 -11.54
C ARG A 36 9.69 6.29 -10.58
N LYS A 37 10.27 5.13 -10.87
CA LYS A 37 10.22 3.94 -10.00
C LYS A 37 10.87 4.22 -8.64
N VAL A 38 12.05 4.85 -8.64
CA VAL A 38 12.75 5.23 -7.40
C VAL A 38 11.93 6.25 -6.60
N LYS A 39 11.38 7.28 -7.26
CA LYS A 39 10.50 8.27 -6.61
C LYS A 39 9.21 7.65 -6.05
N ASN A 40 8.62 6.69 -6.75
CA ASN A 40 7.38 6.03 -6.35
C ASN A 40 7.60 4.80 -5.44
N ASN A 41 8.84 4.55 -4.98
CA ASN A 41 9.16 3.36 -4.20
C ASN A 41 8.33 3.27 -2.91
N GLY A 42 8.14 4.41 -2.21
CA GLY A 42 7.30 4.47 -1.02
C GLY A 42 5.87 4.02 -1.28
N ILE A 43 5.18 4.62 -2.26
CA ILE A 43 3.80 4.26 -2.62
C ILE A 43 3.72 2.78 -3.01
N THR A 44 4.68 2.29 -3.81
CA THR A 44 4.71 0.90 -4.28
C THR A 44 4.84 -0.08 -3.12
N ILE A 45 5.74 0.18 -2.17
CA ILE A 45 5.93 -0.65 -0.97
C ILE A 45 4.65 -0.69 -0.12
N HIS A 46 4.01 0.47 0.11
CA HIS A 46 2.75 0.50 0.88
C HIS A 46 1.65 -0.32 0.19
N GLN A 47 1.54 -0.17 -1.13
CA GLN A 47 0.56 -0.92 -1.95
C GLN A 47 0.82 -2.43 -1.91
N GLU A 48 2.08 -2.86 -1.98
CA GLU A 48 2.46 -4.27 -1.87
C GLU A 48 2.10 -4.87 -0.50
N ILE A 49 2.38 -4.13 0.58
CA ILE A 49 2.02 -4.55 1.95
C ILE A 49 0.50 -4.65 2.09
N LEU A 50 -0.26 -3.65 1.63
CA LEU A 50 -1.71 -3.65 1.70
C LEU A 50 -2.33 -4.80 0.88
N LYS A 51 -1.79 -5.09 -0.31
CA LYS A 51 -2.21 -6.25 -1.13
C LYS A 51 -1.94 -7.57 -0.43
N LYS A 52 -0.76 -7.71 0.20
CA LYS A 52 -0.42 -8.90 1.00
C LYS A 52 -1.36 -9.07 2.19
N ASN A 53 -1.61 -8.00 2.93
CA ASN A 53 -2.56 -8.00 4.05
C ASN A 53 -3.96 -8.45 3.60
N ASN A 54 -4.47 -7.86 2.52
CA ASN A 54 -5.78 -8.21 1.97
C ASN A 54 -5.87 -9.70 1.56
N LYS A 55 -4.84 -10.21 0.89
CA LYS A 55 -4.75 -11.63 0.51
C LYS A 55 -4.80 -12.56 1.73
N ILE A 56 -4.06 -12.23 2.79
CA ILE A 56 -4.04 -13.02 4.03
C ILE A 56 -5.43 -13.07 4.67
N LEU A 57 -6.12 -11.93 4.77
CA LEU A 57 -7.47 -11.91 5.35
C LEU A 57 -8.47 -12.71 4.51
N LYS A 58 -8.43 -12.57 3.18
CA LYS A 58 -9.27 -13.35 2.26
C LYS A 58 -9.03 -14.85 2.37
N GLN A 59 -7.77 -15.26 2.51
CA GLN A 59 -7.41 -16.67 2.64
C GLN A 59 -7.86 -17.25 3.98
N LEU A 60 -7.67 -16.53 5.08
CA LEU A 60 -8.03 -17.01 6.41
C LEU A 60 -9.53 -16.92 6.70
N VAL A 61 -10.23 -15.98 6.05
CA VAL A 61 -11.66 -15.69 6.29
C VAL A 61 -12.39 -15.53 4.95
N PRO A 62 -12.54 -16.62 4.16
CA PRO A 62 -13.14 -16.56 2.84
C PRO A 62 -14.63 -16.20 2.86
N ASN A 63 -15.33 -16.50 3.95
CA ASN A 63 -16.76 -16.23 4.11
C ASN A 63 -17.09 -14.77 4.49
N GLY A 64 -16.09 -13.90 4.57
CA GLY A 64 -16.30 -12.48 4.88
C GLY A 64 -16.57 -12.16 6.36
N HIS A 65 -16.61 -13.15 7.25
CA HIS A 65 -16.69 -12.94 8.69
C HIS A 65 -16.04 -14.10 9.46
N GLY A 66 -15.20 -13.80 10.45
CA GLY A 66 -14.54 -14.83 11.26
C GLY A 66 -13.61 -14.28 12.32
N THR A 67 -13.14 -15.15 13.23
CA THR A 67 -12.14 -14.79 14.24
C THR A 67 -10.88 -15.60 14.04
N ILE A 68 -9.75 -14.92 13.89
CA ILE A 68 -8.42 -15.53 13.71
C ILE A 68 -7.47 -15.12 14.84
N ARG A 69 -6.42 -15.90 15.09
CA ARG A 69 -5.38 -15.53 16.06
C ARG A 69 -4.46 -14.47 15.44
N LYS A 70 -4.11 -13.44 16.21
CA LYS A 70 -3.13 -12.42 15.77
C LYS A 70 -1.80 -13.07 15.36
N LYS A 71 -1.33 -14.04 16.15
CA LYS A 71 -0.09 -14.79 15.90
C LYS A 71 -0.07 -15.46 14.51
N LEU A 72 -1.17 -16.09 14.10
CA LEU A 72 -1.28 -16.74 12.79
C LEU A 72 -1.17 -15.73 11.64
N ALA A 73 -1.82 -14.58 11.76
CA ALA A 73 -1.71 -13.51 10.77
C ALA A 73 -0.27 -12.97 10.71
N SER A 74 0.38 -12.77 11.87
CA SER A 74 1.79 -12.35 11.95
C SER A 74 2.74 -13.34 11.26
N GLU A 75 2.54 -14.65 11.46
CA GLU A 75 3.35 -15.72 10.85
C GLU A 75 3.23 -15.75 9.32
N LEU A 76 2.04 -15.42 8.79
CA LEU A 76 1.82 -15.25 7.34
C LEU A 76 2.38 -13.90 6.82
N GLY A 77 2.93 -13.07 7.72
CA GLY A 77 3.55 -11.79 7.42
C GLY A 77 2.55 -10.67 7.18
N TYR A 78 1.41 -10.69 7.88
CA TYR A 78 0.48 -9.57 7.98
C TYR A 78 1.13 -8.40 8.74
N ASN A 79 1.02 -7.18 8.20
CA ASN A 79 1.57 -5.98 8.83
C ASN A 79 0.45 -5.09 9.39
N PHE A 80 0.32 -5.07 10.72
CA PHE A 80 -0.75 -4.35 11.43
C PHE A 80 -0.66 -2.82 11.32
N ASN A 81 0.50 -2.27 10.96
CA ASN A 81 0.70 -0.83 10.83
C ASN A 81 0.16 -0.26 9.51
N TYR A 82 -0.30 -1.13 8.60
CA TYR A 82 -0.76 -0.75 7.27
C TYR A 82 -2.24 -1.08 7.12
N PHE A 83 -3.04 -0.03 6.97
CA PHE A 83 -4.46 -0.09 6.67
C PHE A 83 -4.82 1.10 5.78
N THR A 84 -5.92 0.97 5.05
CA THR A 84 -6.43 1.99 4.11
C THR A 84 -7.36 2.99 4.79
N HIS A 85 -8.20 2.52 5.71
CA HIS A 85 -9.16 3.34 6.45
C HIS A 85 -9.59 2.61 7.71
N PHE A 86 -10.31 3.30 8.58
CA PHE A 86 -10.90 2.74 9.79
C PHE A 86 -12.42 2.93 9.79
N TYR A 87 -13.12 2.05 10.49
CA TYR A 87 -14.55 2.15 10.72
C TYR A 87 -14.81 2.09 12.22
N LYS A 88 -15.42 3.13 12.77
CA LYS A 88 -15.64 3.25 14.21
C LYS A 88 -17.04 2.77 14.58
N THR A 89 -17.10 1.75 15.42
CA THR A 89 -18.34 1.25 16.01
C THR A 89 -18.41 1.60 17.49
N ASN A 90 -19.59 1.43 18.09
CA ASN A 90 -19.75 1.55 19.55
C ASN A 90 -18.90 0.52 20.32
N LYS A 91 -18.52 -0.60 19.68
CA LYS A 91 -17.76 -1.69 20.30
C LYS A 91 -16.25 -1.59 20.07
N GLY A 92 -15.78 -0.63 19.27
CA GLY A 92 -14.38 -0.47 18.91
C GLY A 92 -14.17 -0.09 17.44
N ILE A 93 -12.91 -0.10 17.02
CA ILE A 93 -12.48 0.34 15.69
C ILE A 93 -12.08 -0.88 14.86
N TYR A 94 -12.57 -0.94 13.63
CA TYR A 94 -12.09 -1.86 12.61
C TYR A 94 -11.05 -1.17 11.74
N TYR A 95 -9.93 -1.84 11.49
CA TYR A 95 -8.85 -1.38 10.63
C TYR A 95 -8.94 -2.15 9.31
N PHE A 96 -9.23 -1.44 8.21
CA PHE A 96 -9.52 -2.04 6.91
C PHE A 96 -8.33 -2.00 5.96
N CYS A 97 -8.03 -3.12 5.33
CA CYS A 97 -7.20 -3.25 4.14
C CYS A 97 -8.12 -3.51 2.93
N TYR A 98 -8.51 -2.44 2.23
CA TYR A 98 -9.53 -2.49 1.18
C TYR A 98 -10.87 -3.03 1.70
N ASP A 99 -11.35 -4.14 1.16
CA ASP A 99 -12.64 -4.76 1.44
C ASP A 99 -12.65 -5.65 2.69
N PHE A 100 -11.50 -5.92 3.32
CA PHE A 100 -11.43 -6.72 4.55
C PHE A 100 -10.80 -5.91 5.67
N GLY A 101 -11.38 -5.98 6.87
CA GLY A 101 -10.86 -5.30 8.04
C GLY A 101 -10.93 -6.16 9.28
N PHE A 102 -10.20 -5.76 10.30
CA PHE A 102 -10.20 -6.46 11.58
C PHE A 102 -10.38 -5.51 12.76
N GLN A 103 -11.06 -5.99 13.79
CA GLN A 103 -11.06 -5.40 15.11
C GLN A 103 -10.17 -6.25 16.04
N PRO A 104 -9.19 -5.65 16.73
CA PRO A 104 -8.44 -6.34 17.78
C PRO A 104 -9.37 -6.73 18.93
N ILE A 105 -9.33 -7.99 19.34
CA ILE A 105 -10.08 -8.48 20.50
C ILE A 105 -9.20 -9.38 21.36
N THR A 106 -9.48 -9.41 22.66
CA THR A 106 -8.81 -10.29 23.62
C THR A 106 -9.83 -11.29 24.16
N LYS A 107 -9.52 -12.59 24.12
CA LYS A 107 -10.34 -13.63 24.75
C LYS A 107 -9.45 -14.45 25.68
N GLY A 108 -9.54 -14.19 26.98
CA GLY A 108 -8.59 -14.71 27.98
C GLY A 108 -7.22 -14.04 27.81
N SER A 109 -6.15 -14.84 27.71
CA SER A 109 -4.79 -14.36 27.40
C SER A 109 -4.48 -14.27 25.90
N ALA A 110 -5.39 -14.72 25.03
CA ALA A 110 -5.13 -14.81 23.59
C ALA A 110 -5.57 -13.53 22.85
N GLU A 111 -4.62 -12.93 22.13
CA GLU A 111 -4.87 -11.85 21.17
C GLU A 111 -5.45 -12.41 19.86
N LYS A 112 -6.60 -11.87 19.44
CA LYS A 112 -7.33 -12.30 18.25
C LYS A 112 -7.77 -11.12 17.41
N MET A 113 -8.15 -11.42 16.18
CA MET A 113 -8.66 -10.48 15.21
C MET A 113 -10.07 -10.94 14.83
N LEU A 114 -11.07 -10.10 15.10
CA LEU A 114 -12.40 -10.27 14.53
C LEU A 114 -12.39 -9.64 13.14
N VAL A 115 -12.40 -10.47 12.11
CA VAL A 115 -12.29 -10.06 10.71
C VAL A 115 -13.67 -9.99 10.08
N VAL A 116 -13.92 -8.93 9.33
CA VAL A 116 -15.15 -8.70 8.58
C VAL A 116 -14.83 -8.17 7.19
N GLN A 117 -15.66 -8.52 6.23
CA GLN A 117 -15.71 -7.89 4.92
C GLN A 117 -16.58 -6.63 5.00
N TRP A 118 -16.19 -5.59 4.27
CA TRP A 118 -16.93 -4.35 4.14
C TRP A 118 -18.35 -4.61 3.64
N GLN A 119 -19.34 -3.91 4.21
CA GLN A 119 -20.76 -4.06 3.86
C GLN A 119 -21.37 -2.71 3.50
N ASN A 120 -22.37 -2.70 2.63
CA ASN A 120 -22.96 -1.46 2.08
C ASN A 120 -23.48 -0.50 3.16
N TYR A 121 -23.96 -0.99 4.31
CA TYR A 121 -24.41 -0.09 5.38
C TYR A 121 -23.28 0.73 6.02
N MET A 122 -22.02 0.27 5.91
CA MET A 122 -20.86 0.96 6.49
C MET A 122 -20.56 2.28 5.76
N GLU A 123 -21.01 2.43 4.51
CA GLU A 123 -20.91 3.68 3.75
C GLU A 123 -21.69 4.83 4.39
N ARG A 124 -22.71 4.52 5.20
CA ARG A 124 -23.56 5.52 5.86
C ARG A 124 -22.82 6.29 6.95
N GLN A 125 -21.71 5.76 7.47
CA GLN A 125 -20.85 6.48 8.40
C GLN A 125 -19.74 7.19 7.61
N GLN A 126 -20.08 8.21 6.85
CA GLN A 126 -19.08 9.10 6.29
C GLN A 126 -18.53 10.00 7.38
N PHE A 127 -17.23 9.86 7.64
CA PHE A 127 -16.48 10.84 8.40
C PHE A 127 -16.32 12.07 7.52
N ASP A 128 -17.00 13.17 7.86
CA ASP A 128 -16.77 14.48 7.27
C ASP A 128 -15.73 15.24 8.11
N PRO A 129 -14.49 15.43 7.62
CA PRO A 129 -13.45 16.16 8.33
C PRO A 129 -13.80 17.63 8.56
N TRP A 130 -14.72 18.20 7.78
CA TRP A 130 -15.10 19.61 7.82
C TRP A 130 -16.31 19.88 8.71
N SER A 131 -17.00 18.84 9.17
CA SER A 131 -18.20 18.95 10.03
C SER A 131 -17.99 19.78 11.31
N ARG A 132 -16.74 19.91 11.78
CA ARG A 132 -16.34 20.66 12.98
C ARG A 132 -15.52 21.92 12.69
N VAL A 133 -15.32 22.24 11.42
CA VAL A 133 -14.49 23.38 10.96
C VAL A 133 -15.37 24.61 10.67
N VAL A 134 -16.62 24.63 11.14
CA VAL A 134 -17.49 25.80 10.96
C VAL A 134 -16.98 26.95 11.84
N LYS A 135 -16.83 28.11 11.17
CA LYS A 135 -16.21 29.39 11.58
C LYS A 135 -16.46 29.86 13.01
#